data_AF-A0A8C7AU04-F1
#
_entry.id   AF-A0A8C7AU04-F1
#
_cell.length_a   1.000
_cell.length_b   1.000
_cell.length_c   1.000
_cell.angle_alpha   90.00
_cell.angle_beta   90.00
_cell.angle_gamma   90.00
#
_symmetry.space_group_name_H-M   'P 1'
#
loop_
_entity.id
_entity.type
_entity.pdbx_description
1 polymer ?
#
loop_
_entity_poly.entity_id
_entity_poly.type
_entity_poly.pdbx_seq_one_letter_code
_entity_poly.pdbx_strand_id
1 'polypeptide(L)'
;MADALRERTAQLLTDYLEYCARGPGTPARSPSTREAAVLRSVAADVRQRHERFLSDYRGYRGNRVELVAQVEREILAHPQALSWGRVVALLTFAGTLLERPPPGACSNLGPDAELELGEWEATVRQDCRRLVDFLCGRLAGQHRAWLEAHGGWDGFCLFFTPVLLSSWKRLLVQALLSCFTAVILIYFWKRLP
;
A
#
# COMPACT_ATOMS: atom_id res chain seq x y z
N MET A 1 11.35 -22.71 15.14
CA MET A 1 11.71 -22.24 13.78
C MET A 1 11.15 -20.85 13.65
N ALA A 2 12.02 -19.85 13.42
CA ALA A 2 11.57 -18.50 13.18
C ALA A 2 10.60 -18.48 11.99
N ASP A 3 9.58 -17.65 12.07
CA ASP A 3 8.51 -17.61 11.10
C ASP A 3 8.98 -16.90 9.83
N ALA A 4 9.69 -17.63 8.97
CA ALA A 4 10.38 -17.10 7.79
C ALA A 4 9.43 -16.32 6.85
N LEU A 5 8.17 -16.73 6.74
CA LEU A 5 7.17 -16.01 5.97
C LEU A 5 6.83 -14.66 6.61
N ARG A 6 6.71 -14.61 7.94
CA ARG A 6 6.42 -13.38 8.68
C ARG A 6 7.59 -12.40 8.61
N GLU A 7 8.82 -12.88 8.75
CA GLU A 7 10.03 -12.05 8.59
C GLU A 7 10.13 -11.47 7.18
N ARG A 8 9.93 -12.31 6.16
CA ARG A 8 9.90 -11.88 4.75
C ARG A 8 8.80 -10.85 4.50
N THR A 9 7.61 -11.05 5.09
CA THR A 9 6.50 -10.10 4.99
C THR A 9 6.83 -8.77 5.66
N ALA A 10 7.37 -8.80 6.87
CA ALA A 10 7.78 -7.59 7.57
C ALA A 10 8.85 -6.81 6.79
N GLN A 11 9.82 -7.50 6.20
CA GLN A 11 10.87 -6.89 5.39
C GLN A 11 10.29 -6.24 4.12
N LEU A 12 9.40 -6.92 3.40
CA LEU A 12 8.71 -6.38 2.22
C LEU A 12 7.90 -5.12 2.56
N LEU A 13 7.09 -5.18 3.63
CA LEU A 13 6.25 -4.06 4.05
C LEU A 13 7.09 -2.87 4.51
N THR A 14 8.16 -3.12 5.25
CA THR A 14 9.08 -2.07 5.69
C THR A 14 9.72 -1.39 4.49
N ASP A 15 10.26 -2.16 3.55
CA ASP A 15 10.88 -1.62 2.33
C ASP A 15 9.91 -0.74 1.54
N TYR A 16 8.67 -1.19 1.36
CA TYR A 16 7.67 -0.46 0.57
C TYR A 16 7.13 0.78 1.30
N LEU A 17 6.80 0.68 2.59
CA LEU A 17 6.23 1.80 3.33
C LEU A 17 7.27 2.87 3.65
N GLU A 18 8.52 2.50 3.94
CA GLU A 18 9.63 3.46 4.04
C GLU A 18 9.91 4.13 2.70
N TYR A 19 9.83 3.38 1.59
CA TYR A 19 9.88 3.96 0.25
C TYR A 19 8.78 5.01 0.05
N CYS A 20 7.54 4.74 0.46
CA CYS A 20 6.43 5.70 0.34
C CYS A 20 6.56 6.91 1.28
N ALA A 21 7.07 6.70 2.50
CA ALA A 21 7.26 7.76 3.51
C ALA A 21 8.42 8.73 3.18
N ARG A 22 9.19 8.47 2.12
CA ARG A 22 10.35 9.29 1.77
C ARG A 22 9.98 10.72 1.41
N GLY A 23 10.88 11.65 1.72
CA GLY A 23 10.74 13.04 1.28
C GLY A 23 10.81 13.16 -0.25
N PRO A 24 10.01 14.04 -0.89
CA PRO A 24 10.12 14.32 -2.31
C PRO A 24 11.55 14.80 -2.63
N GLY A 25 12.18 14.20 -3.63
CA GLY A 25 13.57 14.52 -4.02
C GLY A 25 14.65 13.70 -3.32
N THR A 26 14.32 12.90 -2.30
CA THR A 26 15.28 11.92 -1.77
C THR A 26 15.45 10.75 -2.75
N PRO A 27 16.69 10.29 -3.02
CA PRO A 27 16.92 9.18 -3.92
C PRO A 27 16.22 7.93 -3.37
N ALA A 28 15.41 7.28 -4.21
CA ALA A 28 14.76 6.04 -3.84
C ALA A 28 15.81 4.96 -3.57
N ARG A 29 15.80 4.37 -2.37
CA ARG A 29 16.63 3.21 -2.05
C ARG A 29 16.31 2.08 -3.02
N SER A 30 17.31 1.34 -3.49
CA SER A 30 17.07 0.12 -4.28
C SER A 30 16.19 -0.86 -3.50
N PRO A 31 15.22 -1.54 -4.15
CA PRO A 31 14.37 -2.51 -3.48
C PRO A 31 15.24 -3.63 -2.88
N SER A 32 14.99 -3.99 -1.61
CA SER A 32 15.78 -5.00 -0.91
C SER A 32 15.60 -6.41 -1.47
N THR A 33 14.45 -6.68 -2.08
CA THR A 33 14.06 -8.01 -2.57
C THR A 33 13.31 -7.91 -3.90
N ARG A 34 13.15 -9.05 -4.58
CA ARG A 34 12.41 -9.12 -5.84
C ARG A 34 10.94 -8.74 -5.66
N GLU A 35 10.30 -9.24 -4.61
CA GLU A 35 8.91 -8.91 -4.28
C GLU A 35 8.70 -7.41 -4.03
N ALA A 36 9.68 -6.74 -3.43
CA ALA A 36 9.63 -5.29 -3.23
C ALA A 36 9.69 -4.52 -4.56
N ALA A 37 10.54 -4.96 -5.49
CA ALA A 37 10.60 -4.36 -6.83
C ALA A 37 9.25 -4.48 -7.56
N VAL A 38 8.64 -5.68 -7.52
CA VAL A 38 7.33 -5.93 -8.13
C VAL A 38 6.23 -5.14 -7.44
N LEU A 39 6.22 -5.08 -6.11
CA LEU A 39 5.22 -4.31 -5.36
C LEU A 39 5.30 -2.83 -5.71
N ARG A 40 6.50 -2.25 -5.77
CA ARG A 40 6.70 -0.85 -6.14
C ARG A 40 6.23 -0.56 -7.57
N SER A 41 6.47 -1.45 -8.53
CA SER A 41 6.01 -1.25 -9.92
C SER A 41 4.49 -1.33 -10.03
N VAL A 42 3.87 -2.36 -9.44
CA VAL A 42 2.41 -2.54 -9.52
C VAL A 42 1.70 -1.43 -8.73
N ALA A 43 2.23 -1.04 -7.57
CA ALA A 43 1.67 0.07 -6.81
C ALA A 43 1.77 1.40 -7.55
N ALA A 44 2.83 1.62 -8.34
CA ALA A 44 2.92 2.79 -9.21
C ALA A 44 1.83 2.79 -10.29
N ASP A 45 1.57 1.64 -10.92
CA ASP A 45 0.48 1.49 -11.90
C ASP A 45 -0.91 1.73 -11.27
N VAL A 46 -1.15 1.15 -10.09
CA VAL A 46 -2.40 1.34 -9.33
C VAL A 46 -2.56 2.81 -8.97
N ARG A 47 -1.50 3.46 -8.47
CA ARG A 47 -1.52 4.89 -8.18
C ARG A 47 -1.84 5.73 -9.39
N GLN A 48 -1.22 5.46 -10.54
CA GLN A 48 -1.46 6.23 -11.75
C GLN A 48 -2.92 6.12 -12.20
N ARG A 49 -3.52 4.93 -12.10
CA ARG A 49 -4.93 4.72 -12.46
C ARG A 49 -5.92 5.36 -11.50
N HIS A 50 -5.55 5.48 -10.22
CA HIS A 50 -6.42 5.99 -9.16
C HIS A 50 -5.92 7.31 -8.56
N GLU A 51 -5.13 8.06 -9.31
CA GLU A 51 -4.47 9.27 -8.83
C GLU A 51 -5.49 10.27 -8.25
N ARG A 52 -6.62 10.46 -8.94
CA ARG A 52 -7.69 11.39 -8.52
C ARG A 52 -8.27 11.07 -7.15
N PHE A 53 -8.33 9.79 -6.78
CA PHE A 53 -8.86 9.37 -5.49
C PHE A 53 -7.75 9.38 -4.43
N LEU A 54 -6.57 8.85 -4.79
CA LEU A 54 -5.44 8.74 -3.86
C LEU A 54 -4.81 10.08 -3.52
N SER A 55 -4.90 11.09 -4.40
CA SER A 55 -4.43 12.44 -4.14
C SER A 55 -5.05 13.05 -2.90
N ASP A 56 -6.32 12.76 -2.63
CA ASP A 56 -7.09 13.32 -1.51
C ASP A 56 -6.61 12.80 -0.16
N TYR A 57 -5.93 11.65 -0.15
CA TYR A 57 -5.39 11.01 1.04
C TYR A 57 -3.90 11.29 1.25
N ARG A 58 -3.23 12.00 0.33
CA ARG A 58 -1.83 12.42 0.52
C ARG A 58 -1.74 13.42 1.65
N GLY A 59 -0.80 13.22 2.57
CA GLY A 59 -0.67 14.06 3.74
C GLY A 59 -1.80 13.96 4.76
N TYR A 60 -2.62 12.90 4.71
CA TYR A 60 -3.68 12.65 5.70
C TYR A 60 -3.13 12.76 7.13
N ARG A 61 -3.76 13.62 7.95
CA ARG A 61 -3.33 13.92 9.33
C ARG A 61 -4.06 13.11 10.41
N GLY A 62 -5.09 12.34 10.04
CA GLY A 62 -5.82 11.49 10.98
C GLY A 62 -5.09 10.19 11.32
N ASN A 63 -5.79 9.28 12.01
CA ASN A 63 -5.23 7.99 12.40
C ASN A 63 -5.07 7.06 11.19
N ARG A 64 -3.86 7.02 10.61
CA ARG A 64 -3.54 6.22 9.42
C ARG A 64 -3.76 4.73 9.62
N VAL A 65 -3.39 4.21 10.79
CA VAL A 65 -3.50 2.78 11.13
C VAL A 65 -4.96 2.36 11.19
N GLU A 66 -5.80 3.18 11.84
CA GLU A 66 -7.23 2.92 11.95
C GLU A 66 -7.94 2.95 10.60
N LEU A 67 -7.60 3.92 9.74
CA LEU A 67 -8.14 4.01 8.39
C LEU A 67 -7.75 2.80 7.54
N VAL A 68 -6.48 2.37 7.59
CA VAL A 68 -6.03 1.15 6.91
C VAL A 68 -6.74 -0.08 7.49
N ALA A 69 -6.94 -0.17 8.81
CA ALA A 69 -7.67 -1.27 9.43
C ALA A 69 -9.15 -1.30 9.07
N GLN A 70 -9.76 -0.14 8.79
CA GLN A 70 -11.13 -0.07 8.29
C GLN A 70 -11.20 -0.56 6.84
N VAL A 71 -10.31 -0.06 5.98
CA VAL A 71 -10.24 -0.46 4.57
C VAL A 71 -9.89 -1.94 4.43
N GLU A 72 -9.00 -2.44 5.27
CA GLU A 72 -8.64 -3.86 5.32
C GLU A 72 -9.85 -4.73 5.67
N ARG A 73 -10.64 -4.35 6.68
CA ARG A 73 -11.85 -5.08 7.06
C ARG A 73 -12.83 -5.15 5.90
N GLU A 74 -13.04 -4.06 5.18
CA GLU A 74 -13.97 -4.05 4.03
C GLU A 74 -13.43 -4.86 2.84
N ILE A 75 -12.15 -4.70 2.51
CA ILE A 75 -11.53 -5.35 1.34
C ILE A 75 -11.30 -6.86 1.60
N LEU A 76 -11.00 -7.26 2.83
CA LEU A 76 -10.65 -8.63 3.21
C LEU A 76 -11.76 -9.38 3.98
N ALA A 77 -12.91 -8.77 4.27
CA ALA A 77 -14.03 -9.40 5.00
C ALA A 77 -14.58 -10.69 4.36
N HIS A 78 -14.43 -10.87 3.05
CA HIS A 78 -15.04 -11.99 2.33
C HIS A 78 -14.00 -13.12 2.10
N PRO A 79 -14.18 -14.32 2.67
CA PRO A 79 -13.20 -15.42 2.60
C PRO A 79 -12.88 -15.90 1.17
N GLN A 80 -13.84 -15.82 0.26
CA GLN A 80 -13.66 -16.16 -1.17
C GLN A 80 -12.98 -15.05 -1.98
N ALA A 81 -12.58 -13.97 -1.34
CA ALA A 81 -12.35 -12.70 -2.00
C ALA A 81 -10.91 -12.17 -1.86
N LEU A 82 -10.06 -12.84 -1.08
CA LEU A 82 -8.65 -12.46 -0.98
C LEU A 82 -7.94 -12.71 -2.32
N SER A 83 -7.34 -11.67 -2.87
CA SER A 83 -6.61 -11.73 -4.13
C SER A 83 -5.36 -10.88 -4.05
N TRP A 84 -4.35 -11.23 -4.84
CA TRP A 84 -3.13 -10.43 -4.93
C TRP A 84 -3.40 -8.97 -5.32
N GLY A 85 -4.43 -8.72 -6.14
CA GLY A 85 -4.87 -7.36 -6.48
C GLY A 85 -5.39 -6.58 -5.26
N ARG A 86 -6.15 -7.21 -4.37
CA ARG A 86 -6.65 -6.60 -3.13
C ARG A 86 -5.54 -6.33 -2.13
N VAL A 87 -4.59 -7.27 -2.01
CA VAL A 87 -3.39 -7.06 -1.18
C VAL A 87 -2.63 -5.85 -1.69
N VAL A 88 -2.33 -5.76 -3.00
CA VAL A 88 -1.64 -4.59 -3.56
C VAL A 88 -2.44 -3.30 -3.39
N ALA A 89 -3.76 -3.32 -3.59
CA ALA A 89 -4.59 -2.15 -3.39
C ALA A 89 -4.51 -1.63 -1.94
N LEU A 90 -4.59 -2.51 -0.95
CA LEU A 90 -4.46 -2.17 0.46
C LEU A 90 -3.06 -1.60 0.77
N LEU A 91 -2.00 -2.26 0.29
CA LEU A 91 -0.63 -1.79 0.48
C LEU A 91 -0.40 -0.43 -0.18
N THR A 92 -0.91 -0.26 -1.41
CA THR A 92 -0.82 1.01 -2.16
C THR A 92 -1.51 2.13 -1.40
N PHE A 93 -2.71 1.87 -0.88
CA PHE A 93 -3.45 2.83 -0.06
C PHE A 93 -2.69 3.19 1.23
N ALA A 94 -2.15 2.20 1.94
CA ALA A 94 -1.33 2.44 3.13
C ALA A 94 -0.09 3.28 2.82
N GLY A 95 0.56 3.04 1.67
CA GLY A 95 1.67 3.84 1.17
C GLY A 95 1.28 5.28 0.88
N THR A 96 0.12 5.51 0.24
CA THR A 96 -0.39 6.86 -0.05
C THR A 96 -0.60 7.69 1.20
N LEU A 97 -1.05 7.10 2.31
CA LEU A 97 -1.25 7.81 3.59
C LEU A 97 0.05 8.32 4.22
N LEU A 98 1.18 7.72 3.85
CA LEU A 98 2.52 8.12 4.30
C LEU A 98 3.18 9.11 3.34
N GLU A 99 2.62 9.35 2.15
CA GLU A 99 3.16 10.32 1.20
C GLU A 99 2.98 11.75 1.73
N ARG A 100 4.01 12.58 1.53
CA ARG A 100 3.99 14.00 1.91
C ARG A 100 2.91 14.75 1.12
N PRO A 101 2.23 15.73 1.74
CA PRO A 101 1.34 16.61 0.99
C PRO A 101 2.10 17.35 -0.12
N PRO A 102 1.43 17.73 -1.22
CA PRO A 102 2.06 18.46 -2.32
C PRO A 102 2.68 19.79 -1.84
N PRO A 103 3.79 20.26 -2.46
CA PRO A 103 4.57 21.40 -1.98
C PRO A 103 3.81 22.74 -1.83
N GLY A 104 2.58 22.84 -2.35
CA GLY A 104 1.71 24.01 -2.26
C GLY A 104 0.84 24.09 -0.99
N ALA A 105 0.68 22.99 -0.24
CA ALA A 105 -0.13 23.00 0.99
C ALA A 105 0.58 23.71 2.16
N CYS A 106 1.91 23.82 2.09
CA CYS A 106 2.76 24.37 3.15
C CYS A 106 3.43 25.71 2.76
N SER A 107 3.19 26.25 1.57
CA SER A 107 3.93 27.41 1.03
C SER A 107 3.66 28.74 1.75
N ASN A 108 2.74 28.79 2.71
CA ASN A 108 2.37 30.03 3.43
C ASN A 108 2.89 30.08 4.87
N LEU A 109 3.64 29.09 5.34
CA LEU A 109 4.07 29.00 6.73
C LEU A 109 5.52 29.48 6.87
N GLY A 110 5.75 30.38 7.82
CA GLY A 110 7.06 30.94 8.15
C GLY A 110 7.98 29.91 8.83
N PRO A 111 8.89 30.31 9.74
CA PRO A 111 9.83 29.39 10.40
C PRO A 111 9.16 28.19 11.13
N ASP A 112 7.87 28.28 11.45
CA ASP A 112 7.09 27.20 12.05
C ASP A 112 6.85 26.02 11.07
N ALA A 113 6.96 26.24 9.75
CA ALA A 113 6.75 25.21 8.73
C ALA A 113 7.75 24.05 8.84
N GLU A 114 9.02 24.35 9.11
CA GLU A 114 10.08 23.34 9.22
C GLU A 114 9.89 22.47 10.47
N LEU A 115 9.38 23.06 11.54
CA LEU A 115 9.11 22.40 12.81
C LEU A 115 7.89 21.46 12.68
N GLU A 116 6.78 21.96 12.13
CA GLU A 116 5.59 21.14 11.82
C GLU A 116 5.92 19.96 10.88
N LEU A 117 6.83 20.19 9.94
CA LEU A 117 7.27 19.20 8.97
C LEU A 117 8.12 18.09 9.62
N GLY A 118 9.01 18.46 10.54
CA GLY A 118 9.77 17.52 11.36
C GLY A 118 8.87 16.66 12.25
N GLU A 119 7.86 17.27 12.88
CA GLU A 119 6.85 16.55 13.69
C GLU A 119 5.99 15.61 12.83
N TRP A 120 5.59 16.06 11.64
CA TRP A 120 4.89 15.23 10.67
C TRP A 120 5.75 14.03 10.25
N GLU A 121 7.02 14.24 9.92
CA GLU A 121 7.94 13.16 9.52
C GLU A 121 8.18 12.16 10.66
N ALA A 122 8.32 12.63 11.90
CA ALA A 122 8.45 11.78 13.08
C ALA A 122 7.18 10.92 13.28
N THR A 123 6.01 11.55 13.15
CA THR A 123 4.71 10.87 13.23
C THR A 123 4.55 9.84 12.12
N VAL A 124 4.90 10.19 10.87
CA VAL A 124 4.85 9.29 9.71
C VAL A 124 5.81 8.11 9.89
N ARG A 125 7.01 8.33 10.43
CA ARG A 125 7.95 7.24 10.71
C ARG A 125 7.41 6.28 11.79
N GLN A 126 6.77 6.81 12.82
CA GLN A 126 6.12 6.01 13.85
C GLN A 126 4.92 5.24 13.28
N ASP A 127 4.06 5.90 12.51
CA ASP A 127 2.91 5.28 11.86
C ASP A 127 3.31 4.26 10.80
N CYS A 128 4.43 4.47 10.09
CA CYS A 128 5.01 3.50 9.18
C CYS A 128 5.32 2.19 9.91
N ARG A 129 6.01 2.25 11.07
CA ARG A 129 6.28 1.05 11.89
C ARG A 129 4.99 0.38 12.36
N ARG A 130 4.02 1.15 12.84
CA ARG A 130 2.72 0.61 13.28
C ARG A 130 1.94 -0.04 12.13
N LEU A 131 1.99 0.54 10.93
CA LEU A 131 1.36 -0.02 9.73
C LEU A 131 2.06 -1.30 9.28
N VAL A 132 3.39 -1.37 9.34
CA VAL A 132 4.14 -2.61 9.09
C VAL A 132 3.68 -3.69 10.06
N ASP A 133 3.65 -3.41 11.36
CA ASP A 133 3.24 -4.38 12.38
C ASP A 133 1.79 -4.84 12.18
N PHE A 134 0.89 -3.90 11.91
CA PHE A 134 -0.52 -4.18 11.62
C PHE A 134 -0.67 -5.08 10.39
N LEU A 135 -0.13 -4.65 9.24
CA LEU A 135 -0.26 -5.38 7.97
C LEU A 135 0.45 -6.73 8.02
N CYS A 136 1.60 -6.82 8.71
CA CYS A 136 2.30 -8.08 8.94
C CYS A 136 1.45 -9.03 9.79
N GLY A 137 0.84 -8.54 10.86
CA GLY A 137 -0.09 -9.33 11.69
C GLY A 137 -1.32 -9.82 10.92
N ARG A 138 -1.87 -9.01 10.02
CA ARG A 138 -3.01 -9.40 9.17
C ARG A 138 -2.60 -10.41 8.09
N LEU A 139 -1.54 -10.14 7.34
CA LEU A 139 -1.11 -10.98 6.22
C LEU A 139 -0.47 -12.28 6.72
N ALA A 140 0.60 -12.19 7.50
CA ALA A 140 1.36 -13.36 7.98
C ALA A 140 0.75 -14.04 9.21
N GLY A 141 -0.24 -13.42 9.86
CA GLY A 141 -1.04 -14.04 10.93
C GLY A 141 -2.38 -14.56 10.41
N GLN A 142 -3.35 -13.65 10.20
CA GLN A 142 -4.73 -14.02 9.88
C GLN A 142 -4.89 -14.65 8.47
N HIS A 143 -4.18 -14.13 7.47
CA HIS A 143 -4.28 -14.58 6.08
C HIS A 143 -3.11 -15.48 5.64
N ARG A 144 -2.37 -16.02 6.61
CA ARG A 144 -1.18 -16.84 6.38
C ARG A 144 -1.44 -18.05 5.50
N ALA A 145 -2.47 -18.82 5.82
CA ALA A 145 -2.81 -20.04 5.09
C ALA A 145 -3.12 -19.75 3.61
N TRP A 146 -3.75 -18.61 3.33
CA TRP A 146 -4.00 -18.17 1.95
C TRP A 146 -2.70 -17.79 1.24
N LEU A 147 -1.81 -17.04 1.90
CA LEU A 147 -0.50 -16.68 1.35
C LEU A 147 0.31 -17.92 1.01
N GLU A 148 0.40 -18.89 1.92
CA GLU A 148 1.14 -20.14 1.71
C GLU A 148 0.52 -20.98 0.58
N ALA A 149 -0.81 -21.11 0.53
CA ALA A 149 -1.51 -21.84 -0.53
C ALA A 149 -1.29 -21.22 -1.93
N HIS A 150 -1.01 -19.92 -2.01
CA HIS A 150 -0.74 -19.21 -3.26
C HIS A 150 0.75 -19.08 -3.58
N GLY A 151 1.62 -19.87 -2.92
CA GLY A 151 3.06 -19.87 -3.18
C GLY A 151 3.82 -18.71 -2.53
N GLY A 152 3.24 -18.08 -1.50
CA GLY A 152 3.83 -16.97 -0.77
C GLY A 152 4.14 -15.76 -1.66
N TRP A 153 5.16 -15.00 -1.27
CA TRP A 153 5.62 -13.83 -2.04
C TRP A 153 6.25 -14.18 -3.38
N ASP A 154 6.63 -15.44 -3.60
CA ASP A 154 7.09 -15.92 -4.91
C ASP A 154 5.90 -16.07 -5.88
N GLY A 155 4.77 -16.59 -5.40
CA GLY A 155 3.52 -16.61 -6.14
C GLY A 155 3.00 -15.21 -6.48
N PHE A 156 3.15 -14.25 -5.57
CA PHE A 156 2.90 -12.83 -5.84
C PHE A 156 3.75 -12.31 -7.01
N CYS A 157 5.06 -12.57 -6.98
CA CYS A 157 5.96 -12.16 -8.05
C CYS A 157 5.54 -12.78 -9.39
N LEU A 158 5.21 -14.08 -9.41
CA LEU A 158 4.77 -14.78 -10.61
C LEU A 158 3.45 -14.22 -11.16
N PHE A 159 2.52 -13.84 -10.27
CA PHE A 159 1.23 -13.28 -10.65
C PHE A 159 1.35 -11.92 -11.36
N PHE A 160 2.36 -11.12 -11.01
CA PHE A 160 2.56 -9.78 -11.58
C PHE A 160 3.76 -9.65 -12.52
N THR A 161 4.58 -10.69 -12.71
CA THR A 161 5.70 -10.64 -13.66
C THR A 161 5.17 -10.78 -15.11
N PRO A 162 5.38 -9.78 -15.98
CA PRO A 162 4.77 -9.75 -17.32
C PRO A 162 5.32 -10.80 -18.30
N VAL A 163 6.51 -11.35 -18.05
CA VAL A 163 7.18 -12.30 -18.97
C VAL A 163 6.44 -13.64 -19.11
N LEU A 164 5.55 -14.00 -18.18
CA LEU A 164 4.79 -15.26 -18.20
C LEU A 164 3.27 -15.08 -18.43
N LEU A 165 2.79 -13.84 -18.58
CA LEU A 165 1.35 -13.55 -18.67
C LEU A 165 0.98 -13.23 -20.11
N SER A 166 0.32 -14.20 -20.77
CA SER A 166 -0.35 -14.00 -22.06
C SER A 166 -1.23 -12.74 -22.04
N SER A 167 -1.37 -12.06 -23.19
CA SER A 167 -2.06 -10.76 -23.31
C SER A 167 -3.48 -10.73 -22.71
N TRP A 168 -4.16 -11.87 -22.63
CA TRP A 168 -5.47 -12.03 -21.99
C TRP A 168 -5.42 -11.99 -20.46
N LYS A 169 -4.34 -12.46 -19.83
CA LYS A 169 -4.15 -12.32 -18.38
C LYS A 169 -3.84 -10.87 -17.99
N ARG A 170 -3.18 -10.10 -18.87
CA ARG A 170 -3.04 -8.64 -18.70
C ARG A 170 -4.40 -7.93 -18.73
N LEU A 171 -5.28 -8.32 -19.65
CA LEU A 171 -6.66 -7.83 -19.71
C LEU A 171 -7.48 -8.25 -18.48
N LEU A 172 -7.31 -9.47 -17.96
CA LEU A 172 -7.94 -9.91 -16.71
C LEU A 172 -7.43 -9.14 -15.49
N VAL A 173 -6.13 -8.92 -15.37
CA VAL A 173 -5.56 -8.09 -14.29
C VAL A 173 -6.06 -6.65 -14.40
N GLN A 174 -6.14 -6.08 -15.61
CA GLN A 174 -6.72 -4.76 -15.85
C GLN A 174 -8.23 -4.71 -15.53
N ALA A 175 -9.01 -5.71 -15.93
CA ALA A 175 -10.45 -5.78 -15.69
C ALA A 175 -10.75 -6.00 -14.20
N LEU A 176 -9.97 -6.83 -13.52
CA LEU A 176 -10.09 -7.00 -12.07
C LEU A 176 -9.73 -5.70 -11.36
N LEU A 177 -8.59 -5.07 -11.70
CA LEU A 177 -8.21 -3.79 -11.12
C LEU A 177 -9.27 -2.70 -11.38
N SER A 178 -9.84 -2.59 -12.59
CA SER A 178 -10.86 -1.58 -12.89
C SER A 178 -12.18 -1.86 -12.15
N CYS A 179 -12.63 -3.12 -12.08
CA CYS A 179 -13.85 -3.51 -11.37
C CYS A 179 -13.71 -3.27 -9.85
N PHE A 180 -12.53 -3.52 -9.29
CA PHE A 180 -12.23 -3.22 -7.88
C PHE A 180 -12.32 -1.74 -7.55
N THR A 181 -11.99 -0.88 -8.51
CA THR A 181 -11.97 0.56 -8.28
C THR A 181 -13.34 1.19 -8.39
N ALA A 182 -14.23 0.60 -9.20
CA ALA A 182 -15.63 0.95 -9.19
C ALA A 182 -16.26 0.64 -7.82
N VAL A 183 -15.95 -0.50 -7.19
CA VAL A 183 -16.49 -0.87 -5.87
C VAL A 183 -15.99 0.06 -4.76
N ILE A 184 -14.69 0.36 -4.75
CA ILE A 184 -14.10 1.31 -3.78
C ILE A 184 -14.69 2.72 -3.97
N LEU A 185 -14.77 3.21 -5.21
CA LEU A 185 -15.35 4.53 -5.51
C LEU A 185 -16.84 4.61 -5.14
N ILE A 186 -17.66 3.62 -5.51
CA ILE A 186 -19.10 3.58 -5.16
C ILE A 186 -19.29 3.57 -3.64
N TYR A 187 -18.42 2.88 -2.91
CA TYR A 187 -18.48 2.81 -1.46
C TYR A 187 -18.14 4.15 -0.80
N PHE A 188 -17.05 4.80 -1.22
CA PHE A 188 -16.68 6.12 -0.69
C PHE A 188 -17.69 7.21 -1.11
N TRP A 189 -18.27 7.12 -2.30
CA TRP A 189 -19.31 8.04 -2.77
C TRP A 189 -20.62 7.93 -1.98
N LYS A 190 -20.97 6.73 -1.48
CA LYS A 190 -22.13 6.53 -0.58
C LYS A 190 -21.89 6.92 0.88
N ARG A 191 -20.64 7.19 1.27
CA ARG A 191 -20.25 7.49 2.67
C ARG A 191 -19.79 8.93 2.89
N LEU A 192 -19.72 9.74 1.85
CA LEU A 192 -19.60 11.19 1.95
C LEU A 192 -21.01 11.76 2.26
N PRO A 193 -21.20 12.52 3.34
CA PRO A 193 -22.49 13.14 3.69
C PRO A 193 -22.92 14.21 2.67
#